data_AF-A0AAU9ERM5-F1
#
_entry.id   AF-A0AAU9ERM5-F1
#
_cell.length_a   1.000
_cell.length_b   1.000
_cell.length_c   1.000
_cell.angle_alpha   90.00
_cell.angle_beta   90.00
_cell.angle_gamma   90.00
#
_symmetry.space_group_name_H-M   'P 1'
#
loop_
_entity.id
_entity.type
_entity.pdbx_description
1 polymer ?
#
loop_
_entity_poly.entity_id
_entity_poly.type
_entity_poly.pdbx_seq_one_letter_code
_entity_poly.pdbx_strand_id
1 'polypeptide(L)'
;MKALRYALVLSLALFLAACAGPSYTPPSTPPPPTAQASGNSAVLALLDQAKTQAAAGQDASAGATLERALRIEPRNPYLWQELARVRLEQGQYRQAENLAAKSNALAQGDRSLKAANWRIIGQARGKRGDLKGSRAAFEKAEQQ
;
A
#
# COMPACT_ATOMS: atom_id res chain seq x y z
N MET A 1 3.84 42.08 -72.43
CA MET A 1 5.00 42.95 -72.11
C MET A 1 5.85 42.25 -71.05
N LYS A 2 7.16 42.27 -71.25
CA LYS A 2 8.28 41.67 -70.49
C LYS A 2 8.15 41.95 -68.98
N ALA A 3 8.64 41.18 -68.01
CA ALA A 3 9.88 40.41 -67.88
C ALA A 3 9.71 39.44 -66.69
N LEU A 4 10.14 38.17 -66.72
CA LEU A 4 11.52 37.70 -66.53
C LEU A 4 12.23 38.31 -65.30
N ARG A 5 12.22 37.59 -64.17
CA ARG A 5 13.31 37.61 -63.17
C ARG A 5 13.46 36.23 -62.52
N TYR A 6 14.39 35.46 -63.09
CA TYR A 6 15.05 34.31 -62.48
C TYR A 6 15.85 34.77 -61.25
N ALA A 7 15.70 34.04 -60.15
CA ALA A 7 16.72 33.84 -59.11
C ALA A 7 16.24 32.63 -58.28
N LEU A 8 16.49 31.39 -58.72
CA LEU A 8 17.71 30.64 -58.35
C LEU A 8 18.20 30.98 -56.94
N VAL A 9 17.58 30.38 -55.93
CA VAL A 9 18.20 30.22 -54.61
C VAL A 9 18.33 28.72 -54.34
N LEU A 10 19.49 28.23 -54.74
CA LEU A 10 20.17 27.05 -54.21
C LEU A 10 20.22 27.14 -52.67
N SER A 11 20.07 26.02 -51.97
CA SER A 11 20.78 25.63 -50.72
C SER A 11 19.89 24.66 -49.91
N LEU A 12 19.97 23.37 -50.19
CA LEU A 12 20.80 22.41 -49.46
C LEU A 12 20.24 22.13 -48.05
N ALA A 13 19.34 21.15 -47.98
CA ALA A 13 18.88 20.55 -46.73
C ALA A 13 20.05 19.80 -46.07
N LEU A 14 20.66 20.44 -45.06
CA LEU A 14 21.64 19.79 -44.18
C LEU A 14 20.90 18.83 -43.25
N PHE A 15 21.08 17.53 -43.50
CA PHE A 15 20.76 16.47 -42.56
C PHE A 15 21.61 16.61 -41.29
N LEU A 16 20.99 17.08 -40.21
CA LEU A 16 21.55 16.96 -38.87
C LEU A 16 21.35 15.52 -38.40
N ALA A 17 22.39 14.70 -38.56
CA ALA A 17 22.51 13.41 -37.92
C ALA A 17 22.58 13.61 -36.39
N ALA A 18 21.47 13.33 -35.71
CA ALA A 18 21.41 13.33 -34.26
C ALA A 18 22.13 12.08 -33.71
N CYS A 19 23.16 12.29 -32.91
CA CYS A 19 23.87 11.23 -32.20
C CYS A 19 22.92 10.52 -31.22
N ALA A 20 22.65 9.23 -31.45
CA ALA A 20 22.07 8.35 -30.45
C ALA A 20 23.13 8.06 -29.37
N GLY A 21 23.02 8.74 -28.22
CA GLY A 21 23.81 8.38 -27.05
C GLY A 21 23.30 7.07 -26.43
N PRO A 22 24.18 6.22 -25.86
CA PRO A 22 23.76 5.01 -25.18
C PRO A 22 22.89 5.36 -23.97
N SER A 23 21.69 4.80 -23.93
CA SER A 23 20.78 4.91 -22.79
C SER A 23 21.39 4.19 -21.59
N TYR A 24 21.98 4.93 -20.66
CA TYR A 24 22.32 4.39 -19.34
C TYR A 24 21.02 4.06 -18.62
N THR A 25 20.64 2.79 -18.62
CA THR A 25 19.61 2.29 -17.71
C THR A 25 20.31 2.04 -16.38
N PRO A 26 19.99 2.80 -15.31
CA PRO A 26 20.49 2.46 -13.99
C PRO A 26 20.00 1.05 -13.65
N PRO A 27 20.82 0.21 -13.01
CA PRO A 27 20.38 -1.10 -12.58
C PRO A 27 19.17 -0.91 -11.66
N SER A 28 18.06 -1.55 -12.04
CA SER A 28 16.86 -1.65 -11.22
C SER A 28 17.20 -2.44 -9.96
N THR A 29 17.66 -1.77 -8.91
CA THR A 29 17.73 -2.37 -7.58
C THR A 29 16.30 -2.82 -7.26
N PRO A 30 16.05 -4.13 -7.09
CA PRO A 30 14.73 -4.58 -6.71
C PRO A 30 14.34 -3.85 -5.43
N PRO A 31 13.09 -3.33 -5.31
CA PRO A 31 12.65 -2.73 -4.07
C PRO A 31 12.94 -3.71 -2.93
N PRO A 32 13.34 -3.21 -1.74
CA PRO A 32 13.56 -4.08 -0.59
C PRO A 32 12.36 -5.02 -0.47
N PRO A 33 12.57 -6.31 -0.18
CA PRO A 33 11.49 -7.29 -0.17
C PRO A 33 10.38 -6.73 0.71
N THR A 34 9.30 -6.28 0.07
CA THR A 34 8.04 -6.03 0.75
C THR A 34 7.73 -7.37 1.37
N ALA A 35 7.85 -7.45 2.70
CA ALA A 35 7.59 -8.68 3.43
C ALA A 35 6.23 -9.19 2.94
N GLN A 36 6.28 -10.29 2.19
CA GLN A 36 5.15 -10.70 1.37
C GLN A 36 4.04 -11.10 2.32
N ALA A 37 2.83 -10.58 2.09
CA ALA A 37 1.73 -10.81 3.00
C ALA A 37 1.43 -12.30 3.20
N SER A 38 1.68 -13.15 2.20
CA SER A 38 1.60 -14.61 2.28
C SER A 38 2.30 -15.24 1.06
N GLY A 39 2.78 -16.49 1.21
CA GLY A 39 3.23 -17.32 0.09
C GLY A 39 2.13 -18.22 -0.51
N ASN A 40 0.91 -18.18 0.06
CA ASN A 40 -0.21 -19.01 -0.34
C ASN A 40 -1.12 -18.26 -1.33
N SER A 41 -1.22 -18.76 -2.57
CA SER A 41 -2.02 -18.11 -3.63
C SER A 41 -3.50 -17.94 -3.28
N ALA A 42 -4.09 -18.88 -2.53
CA ALA A 42 -5.48 -18.76 -2.08
C ALA A 42 -5.65 -17.64 -1.04
N VAL A 43 -4.68 -17.47 -0.14
CA VAL A 43 -4.68 -16.36 0.83
C VAL A 43 -4.48 -15.02 0.12
N LEU A 44 -3.58 -14.96 -0.86
CA LEU A 44 -3.37 -13.76 -1.67
C LEU A 44 -4.65 -13.35 -2.43
N ALA A 45 -5.35 -14.32 -3.04
CA ALA A 45 -6.62 -14.06 -3.73
C ALA A 45 -7.72 -13.57 -2.76
N LEU A 46 -7.83 -14.17 -1.57
CA LEU A 46 -8.78 -13.71 -0.54
C LEU A 46 -8.43 -12.31 -0.02
N LEU A 47 -7.14 -12.01 0.15
CA LEU A 47 -6.69 -10.68 0.58
C LEU A 47 -7.01 -9.62 -0.47
N ASP A 48 -6.77 -9.90 -1.75
CA ASP A 48 -7.12 -9.01 -2.85
C ASP A 48 -8.63 -8.77 -2.90
N GLN A 49 -9.43 -9.85 -2.85
CA GLN A 49 -10.88 -9.77 -2.79
C GLN A 49 -11.37 -8.91 -1.61
N ALA A 50 -10.81 -9.10 -0.42
CA ALA A 50 -11.17 -8.31 0.75
C ALA A 50 -10.85 -6.82 0.58
N LYS A 51 -9.72 -6.49 -0.05
CA LYS A 51 -9.34 -5.11 -0.36
C LYS A 51 -10.29 -4.48 -1.37
N THR A 52 -10.68 -5.20 -2.42
CA THR A 52 -11.68 -4.73 -3.38
C THR A 52 -13.03 -4.48 -2.71
N GLN A 53 -13.47 -5.39 -1.83
CA GLN A 53 -14.71 -5.25 -1.07
C GLN A 53 -14.67 -4.01 -0.16
N ALA A 54 -13.58 -3.81 0.59
CA ALA A 54 -13.41 -2.64 1.45
C ALA A 54 -13.39 -1.33 0.63
N ALA A 55 -12.69 -1.31 -0.51
CA ALA A 55 -12.68 -0.15 -1.41
C ALA A 55 -14.08 0.19 -1.99
N ALA A 56 -14.96 -0.80 -2.09
CA ALA A 56 -16.36 -0.64 -2.48
C ALA A 56 -17.30 -0.29 -1.30
N GLY A 57 -16.77 -0.08 -0.08
CA GLY A 57 -17.56 0.16 1.13
C GLY A 57 -18.29 -1.08 1.66
N GLN A 58 -17.95 -2.26 1.16
CA GLN A 58 -18.56 -3.54 1.56
C GLN A 58 -17.81 -4.16 2.75
N ASP A 59 -17.66 -3.40 3.83
CA ASP A 59 -16.79 -3.79 4.95
C ASP A 59 -17.21 -5.12 5.60
N ALA A 60 -18.51 -5.40 5.66
CA ALA A 60 -19.01 -6.67 6.20
C ALA A 60 -18.50 -7.86 5.38
N SER A 61 -18.57 -7.75 4.05
CA SER A 61 -18.05 -8.75 3.11
C SER A 61 -16.52 -8.86 3.21
N ALA A 62 -15.81 -7.72 3.27
CA ALA A 62 -14.36 -7.69 3.43
C ALA A 62 -13.91 -8.42 4.71
N GLY A 63 -14.59 -8.17 5.83
CA GLY A 63 -14.34 -8.84 7.09
C GLY A 63 -14.53 -10.35 7.01
N ALA A 64 -15.64 -10.82 6.41
CA ALA A 64 -15.89 -12.25 6.24
C ALA A 64 -14.82 -12.91 5.35
N THR A 65 -14.38 -12.24 4.28
CA THR A 65 -13.30 -12.74 3.40
C THR A 65 -11.98 -12.85 4.15
N LEU A 66 -11.63 -11.87 4.99
CA LEU A 66 -10.42 -11.90 5.83
C LEU A 66 -10.47 -13.00 6.89
N GLU A 67 -11.63 -13.24 7.50
CA GLU A 67 -11.83 -14.35 8.44
C GLU A 67 -11.64 -15.70 7.75
N ARG A 68 -12.07 -15.83 6.49
CA ARG A 68 -11.76 -17.03 5.67
C ARG A 68 -10.26 -17.19 5.45
N ALA A 69 -9.55 -16.12 5.11
CA ALA A 69 -8.10 -16.15 4.94
C ALA A 69 -7.40 -16.56 6.25
N LEU A 70 -7.86 -16.05 7.39
CA LEU A 70 -7.35 -16.40 8.72
C LEU A 70 -7.60 -17.87 9.11
N ARG A 71 -8.62 -18.54 8.55
CA ARG A 71 -8.77 -19.99 8.72
C ARG A 71 -7.69 -20.78 8.00
N ILE A 72 -7.08 -20.23 6.95
CA ILE A 72 -5.96 -20.83 6.22
C ILE A 72 -4.64 -20.48 6.91
N GLU A 73 -4.42 -19.21 7.24
CA GLU A 73 -3.22 -18.72 7.92
C GLU A 73 -3.54 -17.98 9.24
N PRO A 74 -3.82 -18.71 10.34
CA PRO A 74 -4.29 -18.10 11.59
C PRO A 74 -3.23 -17.25 12.32
N ARG A 75 -1.96 -17.40 11.95
CA ARG A 75 -0.82 -16.69 12.56
C ARG A 75 -0.25 -15.60 11.65
N ASN A 76 -0.91 -15.25 10.55
CA ASN A 76 -0.44 -14.22 9.64
C ASN A 76 -0.75 -12.81 10.18
N PRO A 77 0.26 -12.01 10.53
CA PRO A 77 0.04 -10.70 11.14
C PRO A 77 -0.61 -9.70 10.17
N TYR A 78 -0.38 -9.80 8.85
CA TYR A 78 -1.00 -8.90 7.87
C TYR A 78 -2.51 -9.09 7.80
N LEU A 79 -3.00 -10.33 7.83
CA LEU A 79 -4.44 -10.61 7.83
C LEU A 79 -5.12 -10.04 9.08
N TRP A 80 -4.47 -10.13 10.25
CA TRP A 80 -4.98 -9.52 11.48
C TRP A 80 -5.02 -7.99 11.41
N GLN A 81 -3.99 -7.35 10.83
CA GLN A 81 -3.95 -5.89 10.64
C GLN A 81 -5.03 -5.42 9.67
N GLU A 82 -5.23 -6.14 8.56
CA GLU A 82 -6.23 -5.87 7.56
C GLU A 82 -7.65 -5.97 8.13
N LEU A 83 -7.92 -7.02 8.92
CA LEU A 83 -9.20 -7.15 9.62
C LEU A 83 -9.38 -6.04 10.67
N ALA A 84 -8.31 -5.63 11.35
CA ALA A 84 -8.35 -4.50 12.27
C ALA A 84 -8.74 -3.19 11.57
N ARG A 85 -8.21 -2.94 10.36
CA ARG A 85 -8.56 -1.76 9.55
C ARG A 85 -10.03 -1.79 9.15
N VAL A 86 -10.53 -2.91 8.63
CA VAL A 86 -11.96 -3.07 8.28
C VAL A 86 -12.86 -2.82 9.50
N ARG A 87 -12.50 -3.34 10.68
CA ARG A 87 -13.27 -3.13 11.91
C ARG A 87 -13.20 -1.68 12.42
N LEU A 88 -12.12 -0.96 12.11
CA LEU A 88 -12.00 0.46 12.41
C LEU A 88 -13.00 1.28 11.58
N GLU A 89 -13.07 1.01 10.27
CA GLU A 89 -14.00 1.67 9.34
C GLU A 89 -15.47 1.40 9.71
N GLN A 90 -15.78 0.18 10.16
CA GLN A 90 -17.11 -0.19 10.66
C GLN A 90 -17.51 0.47 11.99
N GLY A 91 -16.63 1.26 12.60
CA GLY A 91 -16.88 1.84 13.93
C GLY A 91 -16.73 0.84 15.08
N GLN A 92 -16.24 -0.38 14.81
CA GLN A 92 -16.05 -1.44 15.80
C GLN A 92 -14.71 -1.28 16.53
N TYR A 93 -14.51 -0.11 17.15
CA TYR A 93 -13.22 0.34 17.66
C TYR A 93 -12.57 -0.61 18.68
N ARG A 94 -13.35 -1.23 19.57
CA ARG A 94 -12.84 -2.25 20.52
C ARG A 94 -12.25 -3.46 19.80
N GLN A 95 -12.91 -3.93 18.74
CA GLN A 95 -12.43 -5.07 17.97
C GLN A 95 -11.18 -4.69 17.17
N ALA A 96 -11.19 -3.53 16.52
CA ALA A 96 -10.04 -3.02 15.77
C ALA A 96 -8.76 -2.96 16.63
N GLU A 97 -8.87 -2.42 17.86
CA GLU A 97 -7.75 -2.39 18.81
C GLU A 97 -7.21 -3.79 19.13
N ASN A 98 -8.09 -4.74 19.47
CA ASN A 98 -7.68 -6.10 19.84
C ASN A 98 -7.00 -6.84 18.67
N LEU A 99 -7.52 -6.67 17.46
CA LEU A 99 -6.99 -7.30 16.25
C LEU A 99 -5.63 -6.73 15.85
N ALA A 100 -5.46 -5.40 15.91
CA ALA A 100 -4.17 -4.76 15.66
C ALA A 100 -3.14 -5.13 16.73
N ALA A 101 -3.55 -5.25 18.00
CA ALA A 101 -2.68 -5.75 19.07
C ALA A 101 -2.25 -7.20 18.84
N LYS A 102 -3.15 -8.06 18.36
CA LYS A 102 -2.83 -9.44 17.96
C LYS A 102 -1.84 -9.47 16.78
N SER A 103 -2.04 -8.62 15.78
CA SER A 103 -1.08 -8.46 14.69
C SER A 103 0.31 -8.07 15.21
N ASN A 104 0.40 -7.10 16.13
CA ASN A 104 1.67 -6.70 16.77
C ASN A 104 2.41 -7.85 17.48
N ALA A 105 1.66 -8.73 18.15
CA ALA A 105 2.23 -9.90 18.81
C ALA A 105 2.81 -10.92 17.83
N LEU A 106 2.30 -10.96 16.60
CA LEU A 106 2.71 -11.89 15.54
C LEU A 106 3.73 -11.28 14.56
N ALA A 107 3.79 -9.96 14.45
CA ALA A 107 4.67 -9.19 13.56
C ALA A 107 6.13 -9.14 14.08
N GLN A 108 6.76 -10.30 14.30
CA GLN A 108 8.14 -10.37 14.77
C GLN A 108 9.10 -9.71 13.75
N GLY A 109 9.92 -8.77 14.20
CA GLY A 109 10.88 -8.03 13.36
C GLY A 109 10.28 -7.01 12.39
N ASP A 110 8.99 -7.10 12.05
CA ASP A 110 8.33 -6.15 11.16
C ASP A 110 7.90 -4.87 11.90
N ARG A 111 8.84 -3.93 11.98
CA ARG A 111 8.63 -2.61 12.59
C ARG A 111 7.58 -1.77 11.86
N SER A 112 7.54 -1.86 10.52
CA SER A 112 6.60 -1.10 9.70
C SER A 112 5.16 -1.54 9.97
N LEU A 113 4.92 -2.85 9.98
CA LEU A 113 3.61 -3.41 10.32
C LEU A 113 3.22 -3.07 11.76
N LYS A 114 4.17 -3.14 12.70
CA LYS A 114 3.91 -2.71 14.08
C LYS A 114 3.51 -1.24 14.18
N ALA A 115 4.14 -0.37 13.41
CA ALA A 115 3.82 1.05 13.39
C ALA A 115 2.40 1.26 12.86
N ALA A 116 2.05 0.61 11.75
CA ALA A 116 0.71 0.65 11.17
C ALA A 116 -0.37 0.19 12.16
N ASN A 117 -0.14 -0.92 12.87
CA ASN A 117 -1.04 -1.43 13.90
C ASN A 117 -1.19 -0.47 15.08
N TRP A 118 -0.10 0.14 15.57
CA TRP A 118 -0.17 1.14 16.64
C TRP A 118 -0.99 2.37 16.21
N ARG A 119 -0.92 2.77 14.94
CA ARG A 119 -1.80 3.82 14.39
C ARG A 119 -3.27 3.40 14.42
N ILE A 120 -3.60 2.15 14.10
CA ILE A 120 -4.99 1.64 14.21
C ILE A 120 -5.46 1.67 15.68
N ILE A 121 -4.63 1.21 16.62
CA ILE A 121 -4.93 1.25 18.06
C ILE A 121 -5.15 2.69 18.52
N GLY A 122 -4.30 3.63 18.09
CA GLY A 122 -4.42 5.06 18.42
C GLY A 122 -5.72 5.67 17.92
N GLN A 123 -6.09 5.38 16.68
CA GLN A 123 -7.37 5.83 16.10
C GLN A 123 -8.57 5.23 16.84
N ALA A 124 -8.56 3.92 17.09
CA ALA A 124 -9.64 3.21 17.78
C ALA A 124 -9.87 3.75 19.20
N ARG A 125 -8.80 4.01 19.96
CA ARG A 125 -8.88 4.60 21.31
C ARG A 125 -9.41 6.03 21.27
N GLY A 126 -8.92 6.85 20.34
CA GLY A 126 -9.38 8.23 20.17
C GLY A 126 -10.88 8.30 19.86
N LYS A 127 -11.37 7.45 18.95
CA LYS A 127 -12.80 7.36 18.62
C LYS A 127 -13.68 6.90 19.78
N ARG A 128 -13.10 6.25 20.79
CA ARG A 128 -13.78 5.85 22.03
C ARG A 128 -13.65 6.87 23.17
N GLY A 129 -12.99 8.01 22.94
CA GLY A 129 -12.73 9.04 23.95
C GLY A 129 -11.50 8.80 24.83
N ASP A 130 -10.74 7.71 24.62
CA ASP A 130 -9.47 7.48 25.32
C ASP A 130 -8.34 8.26 24.65
N LEU A 131 -8.32 9.58 24.88
CA LEU A 131 -7.34 10.49 24.30
C LEU A 131 -5.92 10.26 24.84
N LYS A 132 -5.80 9.78 26.09
CA LYS A 132 -4.49 9.45 26.68
C LYS A 132 -3.91 8.20 26.02
N GLY A 133 -4.70 7.14 25.94
CA GLY A 133 -4.29 5.89 25.31
C GLY A 133 -4.10 6.01 23.80
N SER A 134 -4.83 6.91 23.13
CA SER A 134 -4.64 7.26 21.72
C SER A 134 -3.26 7.88 21.47
N ARG A 135 -2.90 8.93 22.24
CA ARG A 135 -1.57 9.58 22.15
C ARG A 135 -0.43 8.59 22.40
N ALA A 136 -0.51 7.82 23.49
CA ALA A 136 0.49 6.80 23.80
C ALA A 136 0.64 5.74 22.68
N ALA A 137 -0.44 5.39 21.98
CA ALA A 137 -0.37 4.46 20.86
C ALA A 137 0.29 5.10 19.63
N PHE A 138 -0.02 6.36 19.31
CA PHE A 138 0.65 7.07 18.22
C PHE A 138 2.15 7.28 18.50
N GLU A 139 2.53 7.63 19.72
CA GLU A 139 3.94 7.70 20.13
C GLU A 139 4.67 6.37 19.92
N LYS A 140 4.03 5.25 20.29
CA LYS A 140 4.58 3.91 20.01
C LYS A 140 4.72 3.62 18.52
N ALA A 141 3.82 4.13 17.68
CA ALA A 141 3.92 3.95 16.23
C ALA A 141 5.17 4.62 15.65
N GLU A 142 5.55 5.78 16.18
CA GLU A 142 6.73 6.53 15.76
C GLU A 142 8.04 5.94 16.33
N GLN A 143 7.96 5.12 17.38
CA GLN A 143 9.11 4.46 18.00
C GLN A 143 9.45 3.08 17.40
N GLN A 144 8.64 2.56 16.47
CA GLN A 144 8.84 1.21 15.96
C GLN A 144 10.14 1.06 15.18
#